data_AF-A0A2R6AYE9-F1
#
_entry.id   AF-A0A2R6AYE9-F1
#
_cell.length_a   1.000
_cell.length_b   1.000
_cell.length_c   1.000
_cell.angle_alpha   90.00
_cell.angle_beta   90.00
_cell.angle_gamma   90.00
#
_symmetry.space_group_name_H-M   'P 1'
#
loop_
_entity.id
_entity.type
_entity.pdbx_description
1 polymer ?
#
loop_
_entity_poly.entity_id
_entity_poly.type
_entity_poly.pdbx_seq_one_letter_code
_entity_poly.pdbx_strand_id
1 'polypeptide(L)'
;MNKKFYSEIMDPIHGYISFTEIERKIIDTETFQRLHRLKQLGMAFVVYPGGIHTRFSHSIGAMHLAGLSAQKLIEDGILGEDAWQIARLGALLHDIGHGPFSHSSENTLKKKTGLTHEDMTSKLILETEIGDKLEEEGYDKNLMSKLAIGQADYKGSKVISKIIAGQVDVDKLDFLNRDAHFTGVPYGKVDHRRLIEGLQVYSNDLVINYNALYALEQFIIARYEMFKAVYYHRTVRAAETMFDKILGSFSDELGISDKISSQEYLGLDDGYVWSKLRQLCKT
;
A
#
# COMPACT_ATOMS: atom_id res chain seq x y z
N MET A 1 -5.33 -24.34 10.37
CA MET A 1 -3.92 -24.78 10.25
C MET A 1 -3.09 -24.02 11.29
N ASN A 2 -2.11 -24.62 11.99
CA ASN A 2 -1.24 -23.84 12.90
C ASN A 2 -0.38 -22.89 12.05
N LYS A 3 -0.68 -21.60 12.10
CA LYS A 3 0.09 -20.56 11.42
C LYS A 3 1.52 -20.60 11.94
N LYS A 4 2.48 -20.93 11.06
CA LYS A 4 3.89 -20.96 11.42
C LYS A 4 4.52 -19.62 11.05
N PHE A 5 4.68 -18.76 12.06
CA PHE A 5 5.40 -17.51 11.90
C PHE A 5 6.92 -17.76 11.91
N TYR A 6 7.63 -16.97 11.12
CA TYR A 6 9.08 -16.96 11.07
C TYR A 6 9.65 -16.03 12.16
N SER A 7 9.15 -14.79 12.21
CA SER A 7 9.57 -13.77 13.19
C SER A 7 8.52 -12.65 13.25
N GLU A 8 8.85 -11.56 13.93
CA GLU A 8 7.99 -10.39 14.15
C GLU A 8 8.73 -9.09 13.85
N ILE A 9 7.99 -8.08 13.40
CA ILE A 9 8.46 -6.70 13.21
C ILE A 9 7.69 -5.80 14.17
N MET A 10 8.42 -4.96 14.92
CA MET A 10 7.79 -3.94 15.77
C MET A 10 7.27 -2.79 14.90
N ASP A 11 5.96 -2.56 14.94
CA ASP A 11 5.27 -1.48 14.26
C ASP A 11 4.66 -0.50 15.28
N PRO A 12 4.82 0.82 15.11
CA PRO A 12 4.34 1.81 16.08
C PRO A 12 2.81 1.93 16.14
N ILE A 13 2.09 1.44 15.13
CA ILE A 13 0.63 1.51 15.04
C ILE A 13 0.00 0.22 15.58
N HIS A 14 0.53 -0.93 15.15
CA HIS A 14 -0.09 -2.24 15.40
C HIS A 14 0.67 -3.11 16.42
N GLY A 15 1.83 -2.67 16.91
CA GLY A 15 2.67 -3.46 17.82
C GLY A 15 3.50 -4.51 17.07
N TYR A 16 3.69 -5.69 17.66
CA TYR A 16 4.41 -6.77 17.00
C TYR A 16 3.56 -7.39 15.88
N ILE A 17 4.05 -7.26 14.64
CA ILE A 17 3.46 -7.88 13.46
C ILE A 17 4.27 -9.12 13.10
N SER A 18 3.68 -10.29 13.31
CA SER A 18 4.28 -11.56 12.91
C SER A 18 4.16 -11.77 11.39
N PHE A 19 5.16 -12.42 10.80
CA PHE A 19 5.20 -12.75 9.37
C PHE A 19 5.67 -14.20 9.12
N THR A 20 5.24 -14.79 8.01
CA THR A 20 5.55 -16.18 7.63
C THR A 20 6.83 -16.29 6.80
N GLU A 21 7.30 -17.51 6.53
CA GLU A 21 8.52 -17.72 5.73
C GLU A 21 8.40 -17.19 4.29
N ILE A 22 7.23 -17.34 3.65
CA ILE A 22 7.01 -16.75 2.32
C ILE A 22 6.99 -15.22 2.37
N GLU A 23 6.36 -14.65 3.38
CA GLU A 23 6.35 -13.19 3.58
C GLU A 23 7.76 -12.67 3.79
N ARG A 24 8.60 -13.38 4.56
CA ARG A 24 10.03 -13.07 4.70
C ARG A 24 10.73 -13.06 3.34
N LYS A 25 10.55 -14.13 2.54
CA LYS A 25 11.20 -14.25 1.22
C LYS A 25 10.85 -13.08 0.29
N ILE A 26 9.63 -12.56 0.39
CA ILE A 26 9.17 -11.37 -0.34
C ILE A 26 9.75 -10.09 0.28
N ILE A 27 9.66 -9.94 1.60
CA ILE A 27 10.15 -8.75 2.32
C ILE A 27 11.66 -8.54 2.07
N ASP A 28 12.43 -9.61 1.97
CA ASP A 28 13.88 -9.58 1.76
C ASP A 28 14.30 -9.33 0.29
N THR A 29 13.36 -9.18 -0.65
CA THR A 29 13.66 -8.85 -2.05
C THR A 29 14.08 -7.40 -2.23
N GLU A 30 14.86 -7.10 -3.27
CA GLU A 30 15.23 -5.72 -3.61
C GLU A 30 13.98 -4.90 -3.96
N THR A 31 13.06 -5.51 -4.71
CA THR A 31 11.78 -4.93 -5.11
C THR A 31 10.97 -4.44 -3.90
N PHE A 32 10.85 -5.24 -2.85
CA PHE A 32 10.12 -4.85 -1.65
C PHE A 32 10.93 -3.91 -0.74
N GLN A 33 12.22 -4.18 -0.54
CA GLN A 33 13.11 -3.33 0.28
C GLN A 33 13.22 -1.90 -0.25
N ARG A 34 13.01 -1.69 -1.56
CA ARG A 34 12.90 -0.35 -2.17
C ARG A 34 11.89 0.54 -1.46
N LEU A 35 10.80 -0.02 -0.92
CA LEU A 35 9.75 0.75 -0.26
C LEU A 35 10.24 1.50 1.00
N HIS A 36 11.40 1.15 1.57
CA HIS A 36 12.04 1.95 2.63
C HIS A 36 12.48 3.33 2.16
N ARG A 37 12.62 3.54 0.85
CA ARG A 37 13.13 4.78 0.25
C ARG A 37 12.03 5.61 -0.41
N LEU A 38 10.76 5.22 -0.22
CA LEU A 38 9.58 5.92 -0.74
C LEU A 38 8.72 6.44 0.41
N LYS A 39 8.65 7.76 0.59
CA LYS A 39 7.75 8.36 1.59
C LYS A 39 6.30 8.10 1.24
N GLN A 40 5.51 7.68 2.22
CA GLN A 40 4.05 7.47 2.06
C GLN A 40 3.37 8.74 1.59
N LEU A 41 3.63 9.86 2.28
CA LEU A 41 2.95 11.14 2.07
C LEU A 41 3.67 12.09 1.10
N GLY A 42 4.60 11.57 0.29
CA GLY A 42 5.30 12.35 -0.73
C GLY A 42 5.89 13.65 -0.18
N MET A 43 5.37 14.80 -0.64
CA MET A 43 5.84 16.13 -0.24
C MET A 43 5.22 16.66 1.07
N ALA A 44 4.38 15.90 1.78
CA ALA A 44 3.71 16.40 2.99
C ALA A 44 4.68 16.81 4.12
N PHE A 45 5.90 16.29 4.12
CA PHE A 45 6.93 16.62 5.12
C PHE A 45 7.28 18.12 5.17
N VAL A 46 6.97 18.90 4.11
CA VAL A 46 7.17 20.36 4.08
C VAL A 46 6.22 21.11 5.01
N VAL A 47 5.10 20.48 5.41
CA VAL A 47 4.12 21.03 6.37
C VAL A 47 4.09 20.21 7.65
N TYR A 48 4.23 18.89 7.53
CA TYR A 48 4.19 17.93 8.62
C TYR A 48 5.57 17.25 8.76
N PRO A 49 6.53 17.83 9.51
CA PRO A 49 7.90 17.31 9.55
C PRO A 49 8.03 15.85 10.00
N GLY A 50 7.05 15.33 10.75
CA GLY A 50 6.98 13.92 11.15
C GLY A 50 6.42 12.97 10.10
N GLY A 51 5.78 13.48 9.03
CA GLY A 51 5.20 12.71 7.92
C GLY A 51 6.25 12.17 6.95
N ILE A 52 7.22 11.42 7.49
CA ILE A 52 8.38 10.86 6.79
C ILE A 52 8.37 9.33 6.77
N HIS A 53 7.32 8.70 7.30
CA HIS A 53 7.12 7.25 7.21
C HIS A 53 7.01 6.80 5.76
N THR A 54 7.30 5.53 5.54
CA THR A 54 7.54 4.98 4.21
C THR A 54 6.48 3.96 3.85
N ARG A 55 6.34 3.72 2.53
CA ARG A 55 5.45 2.68 2.00
C ARG A 55 5.74 1.30 2.59
N PHE A 56 7.00 1.00 2.92
CA PHE A 56 7.38 -0.27 3.55
C PHE A 56 6.58 -0.52 4.83
N SER A 57 6.59 0.46 5.75
CA SER A 57 5.89 0.31 7.03
C SER A 57 4.37 0.19 6.86
N HIS A 58 3.83 0.90 5.88
CA HIS A 58 2.42 0.83 5.52
C HIS A 58 2.04 -0.54 4.93
N SER A 59 2.81 -1.07 3.97
CA SER A 59 2.56 -2.40 3.39
C SER A 59 2.61 -3.52 4.42
N ILE A 60 3.52 -3.44 5.41
CA ILE A 60 3.57 -4.39 6.53
C ILE A 60 2.32 -4.29 7.42
N GLY A 61 1.85 -3.07 7.70
CA GLY A 61 0.62 -2.84 8.45
C GLY A 61 -0.64 -3.29 7.71
N ALA A 62 -0.76 -3.01 6.42
CA ALA A 62 -1.84 -3.48 5.56
C ALA A 62 -1.89 -5.01 5.49
N MET A 63 -0.73 -5.67 5.36
CA MET A 63 -0.60 -7.13 5.45
C MET A 63 -1.13 -7.66 6.80
N HIS A 64 -0.76 -7.02 7.92
CA HIS A 64 -1.24 -7.41 9.23
C HIS A 64 -2.78 -7.37 9.31
N LEU A 65 -3.37 -6.23 8.93
CA LEU A 65 -4.82 -6.03 8.95
C LEU A 65 -5.55 -6.96 7.98
N ALA A 66 -4.99 -7.27 6.81
CA ALA A 66 -5.54 -8.28 5.89
C ALA A 66 -5.63 -9.66 6.53
N GLY A 67 -4.60 -10.04 7.29
CA GLY A 67 -4.58 -11.29 8.03
C GLY A 67 -5.68 -11.35 9.10
N LEU A 68 -5.95 -10.24 9.80
CA LEU A 68 -7.03 -10.17 10.78
C LEU A 68 -8.41 -10.23 10.11
N SER A 69 -8.61 -9.48 9.02
CA SER A 69 -9.84 -9.49 8.23
C SER A 69 -10.16 -10.88 7.66
N ALA A 70 -9.17 -11.54 7.05
CA ALA A 70 -9.34 -12.88 6.52
C ALA A 70 -9.61 -13.90 7.64
N GLN A 71 -8.92 -13.78 8.78
CA GLN A 71 -9.15 -14.66 9.93
C GLN A 71 -10.58 -14.57 10.45
N LYS A 72 -11.13 -13.35 10.57
CA LYS A 72 -12.52 -13.16 11.00
C LYS A 72 -13.52 -13.88 10.09
N LEU A 73 -13.32 -13.77 8.77
CA LEU A 73 -14.21 -14.41 7.79
C LEU A 73 -14.01 -15.93 7.70
N ILE A 74 -12.82 -16.44 8.04
CA ILE A 74 -12.57 -17.88 8.19
C ILE A 74 -13.33 -18.42 9.42
N GLU A 75 -13.29 -17.70 10.54
CA GLU A 75 -14.02 -18.07 11.77
C GLU A 75 -15.53 -18.09 11.57
N ASP A 76 -16.05 -17.22 10.70
CA ASP A 76 -17.46 -17.20 10.30
C ASP A 76 -17.82 -18.29 9.27
N GLY A 77 -16.84 -19.09 8.82
CA GLY A 77 -17.03 -20.14 7.81
C GLY A 77 -17.26 -19.63 6.39
N ILE A 78 -16.92 -18.37 6.11
CA ILE A 78 -17.12 -17.71 4.82
C ILE A 78 -15.94 -17.96 3.87
N LEU A 79 -14.71 -17.89 4.40
CA LEU A 79 -13.48 -18.13 3.65
C LEU A 79 -12.79 -19.42 4.09
N GLY A 80 -12.07 -20.06 3.17
CA GLY A 80 -11.20 -21.18 3.49
C GLY A 80 -9.90 -20.73 4.17
N GLU A 81 -9.25 -21.64 4.90
CA GLU A 81 -8.00 -21.37 5.63
C GLU A 81 -6.88 -20.78 4.75
N ASP A 82 -6.83 -21.15 3.47
CA ASP A 82 -5.84 -20.67 2.53
C ASP A 82 -6.01 -19.19 2.17
N ALA A 83 -7.22 -18.63 2.35
CA ALA A 83 -7.50 -17.22 2.14
C ALA A 83 -6.66 -16.32 3.07
N TRP A 84 -6.27 -16.81 4.25
CA TRP A 84 -5.49 -16.03 5.21
C TRP A 84 -4.14 -15.59 4.63
N GLN A 85 -3.38 -16.52 4.06
CA GLN A 85 -2.06 -16.21 3.49
C GLN A 85 -2.19 -15.44 2.18
N ILE A 86 -3.20 -15.74 1.38
CA ILE A 86 -3.47 -15.05 0.10
C ILE A 86 -3.84 -13.58 0.32
N ALA A 87 -4.72 -13.28 1.28
CA ALA A 87 -5.09 -11.92 1.63
C ALA A 87 -3.86 -11.11 2.10
N ARG A 88 -3.02 -11.73 2.93
CA ARG A 88 -1.80 -11.11 3.45
C ARG A 88 -0.80 -10.79 2.35
N LEU A 89 -0.53 -11.74 1.45
CA LEU A 89 0.39 -11.52 0.32
C LEU A 89 -0.14 -10.44 -0.62
N GLY A 90 -1.46 -10.43 -0.90
CA GLY A 90 -2.07 -9.40 -1.73
C GLY A 90 -1.92 -8.00 -1.12
N ALA A 91 -2.23 -7.86 0.17
CA ALA A 91 -2.08 -6.59 0.89
C ALA A 91 -0.61 -6.18 1.10
N LEU A 92 0.31 -7.14 1.26
CA LEU A 92 1.74 -6.86 1.33
C LEU A 92 2.22 -6.21 0.02
N LEU A 93 1.76 -6.72 -1.13
CA LEU A 93 2.26 -6.33 -2.43
C LEU A 93 1.51 -5.15 -3.09
N HIS A 94 0.38 -4.70 -2.54
CA HIS A 94 -0.51 -3.73 -3.20
C HIS A 94 0.20 -2.43 -3.65
N ASP A 95 1.22 -2.03 -2.88
CA ASP A 95 1.89 -0.73 -2.99
C ASP A 95 3.29 -0.78 -3.64
N ILE A 96 3.74 -1.96 -4.10
CA ILE A 96 5.11 -2.10 -4.64
C ILE A 96 5.36 -1.28 -5.91
N GLY A 97 4.29 -1.00 -6.66
CA GLY A 97 4.30 -0.24 -7.92
C GLY A 97 4.35 1.27 -7.74
N HIS A 98 4.44 1.79 -6.52
CA HIS A 98 4.58 3.22 -6.31
C HIS A 98 5.95 3.77 -6.69
N GLY A 99 5.94 4.98 -7.22
CA GLY A 99 7.12 5.72 -7.63
C GLY A 99 7.72 6.60 -6.53
N PRO A 100 8.80 7.33 -6.84
CA PRO A 100 9.41 8.30 -5.92
C PRO A 100 8.39 9.35 -5.49
N PHE A 101 8.36 9.69 -4.21
CA PHE A 101 7.39 10.60 -3.58
C PHE A 101 5.92 10.20 -3.81
N SER A 102 5.64 8.93 -4.08
CA SER A 102 4.28 8.40 -4.00
C SER A 102 3.31 9.13 -4.94
N HIS A 103 2.13 9.53 -4.46
CA HIS A 103 1.14 10.24 -5.26
C HIS A 103 1.65 11.59 -5.82
N SER A 104 2.71 12.17 -5.25
CA SER A 104 3.26 13.43 -5.75
C SER A 104 3.93 13.29 -7.13
N SER A 105 4.37 12.09 -7.54
CA SER A 105 4.95 11.84 -8.88
C SER A 105 4.00 11.15 -9.85
N GLU A 106 2.85 10.69 -9.37
CA GLU A 106 1.97 9.77 -10.11
C GLU A 106 1.48 10.36 -11.43
N ASN A 107 1.15 11.65 -11.45
CA ASN A 107 0.68 12.32 -12.67
C ASN A 107 1.76 12.31 -13.77
N THR A 108 2.99 12.69 -13.44
CA THR A 108 4.11 12.64 -14.39
C THR A 108 4.46 11.21 -14.80
N LEU A 109 4.56 10.28 -13.85
CA LEU A 109 4.86 8.89 -14.16
C LEU A 109 3.80 8.30 -15.09
N LYS A 110 2.51 8.51 -14.82
CA LYS A 110 1.43 8.05 -15.68
C LYS A 110 1.49 8.65 -17.08
N LYS A 111 1.77 9.96 -17.18
CA LYS A 111 1.88 10.65 -18.49
C LYS A 111 3.06 10.17 -19.32
N LYS A 112 4.19 9.87 -18.67
CA LYS A 112 5.45 9.52 -19.35
C LYS A 112 5.58 8.03 -19.62
N THR A 113 5.12 7.18 -18.70
CA THR A 113 5.22 5.72 -18.79
C THR A 113 3.97 5.06 -19.36
N GLY A 114 2.81 5.74 -19.29
CA GLY A 114 1.51 5.16 -19.62
C GLY A 114 0.92 4.27 -18.50
N LEU A 115 1.63 4.08 -17.39
CA LEU A 115 1.28 3.14 -16.33
C LEU A 115 0.86 3.87 -15.04
N THR A 116 -0.22 3.40 -14.42
CA THR A 116 -0.54 3.75 -13.04
C THR A 116 0.35 2.98 -12.05
N HIS A 117 0.31 3.34 -10.78
CA HIS A 117 0.99 2.55 -9.76
C HIS A 117 0.40 1.13 -9.63
N GLU A 118 -0.90 0.94 -9.86
CA GLU A 118 -1.54 -0.38 -9.91
C GLU A 118 -1.02 -1.22 -11.10
N ASP A 119 -0.94 -0.62 -12.29
CA ASP A 119 -0.38 -1.29 -13.46
C ASP A 119 1.08 -1.69 -13.21
N MET A 120 1.84 -0.82 -12.57
CA MET A 120 3.22 -1.09 -12.18
C MET A 120 3.31 -2.18 -11.10
N THR A 121 2.43 -2.19 -10.11
CA THR A 121 2.34 -3.26 -9.09
C THR A 121 2.16 -4.61 -9.79
N SER A 122 1.22 -4.70 -10.73
CA SER A 122 1.01 -5.92 -11.50
C SER A 122 2.24 -6.31 -12.33
N LYS A 123 2.85 -5.34 -13.01
CA LYS A 123 4.06 -5.56 -13.83
C LYS A 123 5.22 -6.07 -12.99
N LEU A 124 5.49 -5.47 -11.84
CA LEU A 124 6.58 -5.88 -10.95
C LEU A 124 6.35 -7.29 -10.39
N ILE A 125 5.11 -7.65 -10.02
CA ILE A 125 4.80 -9.02 -9.58
C ILE A 125 5.07 -10.04 -10.69
N LEU A 126 4.83 -9.68 -11.96
CA LEU A 126 4.98 -10.59 -13.09
C LEU A 126 6.42 -10.70 -13.62
N GLU A 127 7.21 -9.63 -13.51
CA GLU A 127 8.51 -9.49 -14.19
C GLU A 127 9.74 -9.53 -13.26
N THR A 128 9.56 -9.56 -11.94
CA THR A 128 10.67 -9.50 -10.96
C THR A 128 10.74 -10.75 -10.08
N GLU A 129 11.74 -10.80 -9.20
CA GLU A 129 11.95 -11.87 -8.22
C GLU A 129 10.72 -12.12 -7.32
N ILE A 130 9.81 -11.15 -7.19
CA ILE A 130 8.55 -11.31 -6.45
C ILE A 130 7.72 -12.46 -7.03
N GLY A 131 7.54 -12.48 -8.35
CA GLY A 131 6.75 -13.51 -9.03
C GLY A 131 7.38 -14.89 -8.88
N ASP A 132 8.69 -14.97 -9.03
CA ASP A 132 9.45 -16.22 -8.88
C ASP A 132 9.31 -16.79 -7.46
N LYS A 133 9.41 -15.93 -6.43
CA LYS A 133 9.24 -16.35 -5.02
C LYS A 133 7.81 -16.79 -4.69
N LEU A 134 6.80 -16.17 -5.30
CA LEU A 134 5.42 -16.62 -5.19
C LEU A 134 5.24 -18.02 -5.79
N GLU A 135 5.75 -18.23 -7.00
CA GLU A 135 5.63 -19.52 -7.71
C GLU A 135 6.40 -20.64 -7.01
N GLU A 136 7.62 -20.37 -6.51
CA GLU A 136 8.42 -21.31 -5.69
C GLU A 136 7.65 -21.85 -4.49
N GLU A 137 6.77 -21.04 -3.90
CA GLU A 137 5.96 -21.38 -2.71
C GLU A 137 4.53 -21.84 -3.06
N GLY A 138 4.22 -22.00 -4.35
CA GLY A 138 2.94 -22.54 -4.83
C GLY A 138 1.82 -21.51 -4.99
N TYR A 139 2.13 -20.22 -5.06
CA TYR A 139 1.16 -19.15 -5.32
C TYR A 139 1.23 -18.72 -6.79
N ASP A 140 0.08 -18.70 -7.47
CA ASP A 140 0.01 -18.20 -8.85
C ASP A 140 0.24 -16.69 -8.90
N LYS A 141 1.36 -16.26 -9.49
CA LYS A 141 1.70 -14.84 -9.62
C LYS A 141 0.68 -14.04 -10.44
N ASN A 142 -0.06 -14.65 -11.37
CA ASN A 142 -1.11 -13.96 -12.14
C ASN A 142 -2.36 -13.67 -11.29
N LEU A 143 -2.69 -14.58 -10.39
CA LEU A 143 -3.74 -14.35 -9.39
C LEU A 143 -3.27 -13.25 -8.43
N MET A 144 -2.05 -13.36 -7.90
CA MET A 144 -1.51 -12.41 -6.94
C MET A 144 -1.35 -11.00 -7.50
N SER A 145 -0.95 -10.85 -8.78
CA SER A 145 -0.85 -9.54 -9.43
C SER A 145 -2.20 -8.83 -9.51
N LYS A 146 -3.25 -9.55 -9.92
CA LYS A 146 -4.63 -9.03 -9.93
C LYS A 146 -5.17 -8.79 -8.53
N LEU A 147 -4.79 -9.60 -7.56
CA LEU A 147 -5.27 -9.50 -6.19
C LEU A 147 -4.69 -8.27 -5.48
N ALA A 148 -3.40 -8.02 -5.67
CA ALA A 148 -2.69 -6.87 -5.11
C ALA A 148 -3.33 -5.54 -5.53
N ILE A 149 -3.93 -5.48 -6.72
CA ILE A 149 -4.65 -4.29 -7.21
C ILE A 149 -6.18 -4.38 -7.01
N GLY A 150 -6.68 -5.35 -6.25
CA GLY A 150 -8.11 -5.47 -5.95
C GLY A 150 -9.01 -5.92 -7.11
N GLN A 151 -8.43 -6.50 -8.16
CA GLN A 151 -9.15 -6.87 -9.39
C GLN A 151 -9.35 -8.38 -9.56
N ALA A 152 -8.75 -9.20 -8.68
CA ALA A 152 -8.89 -10.66 -8.76
C ALA A 152 -10.30 -11.14 -8.39
N ASP A 153 -10.70 -12.22 -9.05
CA ASP A 153 -11.68 -13.16 -8.53
C ASP A 153 -10.92 -14.34 -7.92
N TYR A 154 -11.22 -14.64 -6.66
CA TYR A 154 -10.63 -15.76 -5.94
C TYR A 154 -11.72 -16.76 -5.56
N LYS A 155 -11.66 -17.96 -6.16
CA LYS A 155 -12.63 -19.05 -5.97
C LYS A 155 -14.09 -18.64 -6.19
N GLY A 156 -14.35 -17.78 -7.19
CA GLY A 156 -15.69 -17.31 -7.55
C GLY A 156 -16.18 -16.11 -6.72
N SER A 157 -15.27 -15.41 -6.04
CA SER A 157 -15.60 -14.31 -5.12
C SER A 157 -14.56 -13.19 -5.16
N LYS A 158 -15.04 -11.94 -4.99
CA LYS A 158 -14.18 -10.74 -4.87
C LYS A 158 -13.93 -10.32 -3.43
N VAL A 159 -14.33 -11.13 -2.45
CA VAL A 159 -14.23 -10.78 -1.02
C VAL A 159 -12.81 -10.41 -0.61
N ILE A 160 -11.79 -11.20 -0.99
CA ILE A 160 -10.39 -10.90 -0.65
C ILE A 160 -9.92 -9.61 -1.35
N SER A 161 -10.26 -9.45 -2.62
CA SER A 161 -9.97 -8.21 -3.36
C SER A 161 -10.57 -6.98 -2.68
N LYS A 162 -11.78 -7.09 -2.10
CA LYS A 162 -12.43 -6.01 -1.35
C LYS A 162 -11.86 -5.76 0.04
N ILE A 163 -11.24 -6.76 0.67
CA ILE A 163 -10.45 -6.57 1.89
C ILE A 163 -9.26 -5.67 1.59
N ILE A 164 -8.61 -5.85 0.43
CA ILE A 164 -7.42 -5.11 0.00
C ILE A 164 -7.79 -3.74 -0.56
N ALA A 165 -8.75 -3.71 -1.48
CA ALA A 165 -9.22 -2.50 -2.17
C ALA A 165 -10.77 -2.49 -2.24
N GLY A 166 -11.36 -1.72 -1.35
CA GLY A 166 -12.79 -1.55 -1.14
C GLY A 166 -13.12 -0.16 -0.58
N GLN A 167 -14.34 0.00 -0.04
CA GLN A 167 -14.73 1.25 0.62
C GLN A 167 -14.20 1.33 2.05
N VAL A 168 -14.16 0.18 2.73
CA VAL A 168 -13.56 -0.04 4.05
C VAL A 168 -12.58 -1.18 3.87
N ASP A 169 -11.34 -0.84 3.57
CA ASP A 169 -10.28 -1.81 3.28
C ASP A 169 -9.06 -1.59 4.16
N VAL A 170 -8.16 -2.57 4.15
CA VAL A 170 -7.01 -2.59 5.05
C VAL A 170 -5.97 -1.52 4.70
N ASP A 171 -5.91 -1.10 3.44
CA ASP A 171 -5.12 0.05 2.99
C ASP A 171 -5.56 1.31 3.75
N LYS A 172 -6.86 1.66 3.70
CA LYS A 172 -7.42 2.82 4.41
C LYS A 172 -7.34 2.70 5.92
N LEU A 173 -7.56 1.50 6.46
CA LEU A 173 -7.48 1.29 7.90
C LEU A 173 -6.05 1.47 8.43
N ASP A 174 -5.03 1.08 7.66
CA ASP A 174 -3.64 1.33 8.04
C ASP A 174 -3.27 2.80 7.84
N PHE A 175 -3.42 3.35 6.62
CA PHE A 175 -2.88 4.69 6.34
C PHE A 175 -3.54 5.76 7.19
N LEU A 176 -4.85 5.68 7.51
CA LEU A 176 -5.49 6.72 8.34
C LEU A 176 -4.87 6.79 9.73
N ASN A 177 -4.68 5.63 10.36
CA ASN A 177 -4.05 5.55 11.69
C ASN A 177 -2.57 5.92 11.64
N ARG A 178 -1.85 5.43 10.64
CA ARG A 178 -0.41 5.67 10.47
C ARG A 178 -0.12 7.13 10.14
N ASP A 179 -0.81 7.69 9.16
CA ASP A 179 -0.63 9.09 8.76
C ASP A 179 -0.98 10.03 9.90
N ALA A 180 -2.05 9.79 10.65
CA ALA A 180 -2.39 10.57 11.83
C ALA A 180 -1.29 10.53 12.90
N HIS A 181 -0.75 9.35 13.17
CA HIS A 181 0.34 9.16 14.12
C HIS A 181 1.58 9.96 13.72
N PHE A 182 2.06 9.81 12.48
CA PHE A 182 3.31 10.44 12.02
C PHE A 182 3.17 11.93 11.72
N THR A 183 2.00 12.39 11.27
CA THR A 183 1.75 13.84 11.08
C THR A 183 1.43 14.58 12.37
N GLY A 184 1.07 13.85 13.44
CA GLY A 184 0.62 14.43 14.71
C GLY A 184 -0.80 15.02 14.65
N VAL A 185 -1.55 14.76 13.57
CA VAL A 185 -2.92 15.24 13.41
C VAL A 185 -3.87 14.29 14.16
N PRO A 186 -4.73 14.78 15.07
CA PRO A 186 -5.52 13.91 15.94
C PRO A 186 -6.72 13.23 15.25
N TYR A 187 -7.00 13.57 13.99
CA TYR A 187 -8.26 13.25 13.32
C TYR A 187 -8.30 11.85 12.67
N GLY A 188 -7.18 11.23 12.34
CA GLY A 188 -7.18 9.95 11.59
C GLY A 188 -7.25 8.69 12.45
N LYS A 189 -7.51 8.80 13.76
CA LYS A 189 -7.61 7.62 14.63
C LYS A 189 -8.92 6.87 14.38
N VAL A 190 -8.79 5.65 13.86
CA VAL A 190 -9.92 4.76 13.54
C VAL A 190 -9.83 3.47 14.36
N ASP A 191 -10.95 3.04 14.93
CA ASP A 191 -11.08 1.72 15.53
C ASP A 191 -11.16 0.61 14.46
N HIS A 192 -10.00 0.32 13.86
CA HIS A 192 -9.87 -0.71 12.83
C HIS A 192 -10.24 -2.10 13.36
N ARG A 193 -10.04 -2.38 14.66
CA ARG A 193 -10.41 -3.67 15.26
C ARG A 193 -11.91 -3.86 15.26
N ARG A 194 -12.66 -2.85 15.69
CA ARG A 194 -14.13 -2.91 15.70
C ARG A 194 -14.71 -3.05 14.29
N LEU A 195 -14.11 -2.40 13.31
CA LEU A 195 -14.50 -2.54 11.90
C LEU A 195 -14.23 -3.94 11.37
N ILE A 196 -13.05 -4.50 11.66
CA ILE A 196 -12.68 -5.86 11.25
C ILE A 196 -13.60 -6.90 11.89
N GLU A 197 -13.89 -6.79 13.19
CA GLU A 197 -14.87 -7.65 13.87
C GLU A 197 -16.28 -7.55 13.28
N GLY A 198 -16.62 -6.39 12.72
CA GLY A 198 -17.89 -6.13 12.05
C GLY A 198 -17.94 -6.63 10.61
N LEU A 199 -16.85 -7.12 10.01
CA LEU A 199 -16.86 -7.60 8.63
C LEU A 199 -17.76 -8.83 8.48
N GLN A 200 -18.60 -8.80 7.44
CA GLN A 200 -19.45 -9.91 7.02
C GLN A 200 -19.48 -9.97 5.49
N VAL A 201 -20.06 -11.04 4.95
CA VAL A 201 -20.32 -11.17 3.51
C VAL A 201 -21.82 -11.34 3.28
N TYR A 202 -22.37 -10.49 2.40
CA TYR A 202 -23.76 -10.55 1.96
C TYR A 202 -23.82 -10.44 0.45
N SER A 203 -24.49 -11.40 -0.21
CA SER A 203 -24.61 -11.45 -1.68
C SER A 203 -23.26 -11.33 -2.42
N ASN A 204 -22.24 -12.07 -1.95
CA ASN A 204 -20.85 -12.04 -2.45
C ASN A 204 -20.16 -10.67 -2.35
N ASP A 205 -20.65 -9.78 -1.49
CA ASP A 205 -20.02 -8.50 -1.19
C ASP A 205 -19.57 -8.40 0.26
N LEU A 206 -18.48 -7.68 0.49
CA LEU A 206 -17.98 -7.36 1.82
C LEU A 206 -18.84 -6.23 2.41
N VAL A 207 -19.42 -6.49 3.57
CA VAL A 207 -20.31 -5.55 4.27
C VAL A 207 -19.87 -5.39 5.72
N ILE A 208 -20.34 -4.31 6.35
CA ILE A 208 -20.12 -4.04 7.77
C ILE A 208 -21.42 -4.28 8.53
N ASN A 209 -21.35 -5.14 9.55
CA ASN A 209 -22.46 -5.40 10.44
C ASN A 209 -22.89 -4.12 11.16
N TYR A 210 -24.20 -3.94 11.34
CA TYR A 210 -24.77 -2.75 11.99
C TYR A 210 -24.22 -2.49 13.40
N ASN A 211 -23.78 -3.53 14.12
CA ASN A 211 -23.17 -3.39 15.44
C ASN A 211 -21.84 -2.60 15.41
N ALA A 212 -21.19 -2.46 14.25
CA ALA A 212 -19.99 -1.66 14.05
C ALA A 212 -20.27 -0.27 13.44
N LEU A 213 -21.55 0.17 13.41
CA LEU A 213 -21.97 1.44 12.81
C LEU A 213 -21.16 2.64 13.33
N TYR A 214 -20.99 2.77 14.64
CA TYR A 214 -20.25 3.90 15.21
C TYR A 214 -18.77 3.92 14.79
N ALA A 215 -18.15 2.75 14.65
CA ALA A 215 -16.78 2.65 14.15
C ALA A 215 -16.71 3.03 12.66
N LEU A 216 -17.74 2.69 11.88
CA LEU A 216 -17.86 3.08 10.48
C LEU A 216 -18.09 4.59 10.31
N GLU A 217 -18.96 5.19 11.11
CA GLU A 217 -19.17 6.64 11.13
C GLU A 217 -17.87 7.37 11.50
N GLN A 218 -17.17 6.90 12.53
CA GLN A 218 -15.87 7.45 12.91
C GLN A 218 -14.84 7.32 11.78
N PHE A 219 -14.78 6.18 11.09
CA PHE A 219 -13.90 6.00 9.94
C PHE A 219 -14.18 7.02 8.83
N ILE A 220 -15.45 7.26 8.50
CA ILE A 220 -15.84 8.24 7.48
C ILE A 220 -15.43 9.65 7.90
N ILE A 221 -15.67 10.03 9.15
CA ILE A 221 -15.29 11.34 9.70
C ILE A 221 -13.76 11.49 9.69
N ALA A 222 -13.04 10.51 10.22
CA ALA A 222 -11.58 10.50 10.28
C ALA A 222 -10.97 10.64 8.89
N ARG A 223 -11.49 9.90 7.91
CA ARG A 223 -11.08 10.04 6.51
C ARG A 223 -11.35 11.45 5.99
N TYR A 224 -12.55 11.99 6.15
CA TYR A 224 -12.87 13.35 5.72
C TYR A 224 -11.93 14.39 6.32
N GLU A 225 -11.66 14.29 7.62
CA GLU A 225 -10.79 15.22 8.34
C GLU A 225 -9.32 15.08 7.92
N MET A 226 -8.81 13.87 7.74
CA MET A 226 -7.44 13.64 7.23
C MET A 226 -7.26 14.19 5.82
N PHE A 227 -8.26 14.02 4.94
CA PHE A 227 -8.25 14.62 3.60
C PHE A 227 -8.16 16.14 3.66
N LYS A 228 -8.93 16.80 4.52
CA LYS A 228 -8.88 18.26 4.64
C LYS A 228 -7.62 18.76 5.34
N ALA A 229 -7.24 18.11 6.42
CA ALA A 229 -6.14 18.55 7.27
C ALA A 229 -4.81 18.31 6.58
N VAL A 230 -4.55 17.09 6.07
CA VAL A 230 -3.24 16.67 5.58
C VAL A 230 -3.20 16.65 4.04
N TYR A 231 -3.99 15.79 3.41
CA TYR A 231 -3.82 15.47 1.98
C TYR A 231 -4.15 16.67 1.07
N TYR A 232 -5.13 17.49 1.43
CA TYR A 232 -5.52 18.71 0.72
C TYR A 232 -5.04 20.00 1.38
N HIS A 233 -4.09 19.91 2.31
CA HIS A 233 -3.46 21.10 2.85
C HIS A 233 -2.84 21.93 1.71
N ARG A 234 -3.22 23.20 1.61
CA ARG A 234 -2.84 24.08 0.48
C ARG A 234 -1.35 24.09 0.18
N THR A 235 -0.51 24.10 1.22
CA THR A 235 0.96 24.13 1.08
C THR A 235 1.52 22.78 0.65
N VAL A 236 0.91 21.67 1.09
CA VAL A 236 1.29 20.33 0.62
C VAL A 236 0.97 20.24 -0.87
N ARG A 237 -0.26 20.57 -1.27
CA ARG A 237 -0.69 20.56 -2.67
C ARG A 237 0.13 21.48 -3.57
N ALA A 238 0.54 22.66 -3.06
CA ALA A 238 1.44 23.55 -3.78
C ALA A 238 2.82 22.90 -4.01
N ALA A 239 3.41 22.31 -2.97
CA ALA A 239 4.70 21.62 -3.06
C ALA A 239 4.64 20.41 -4.01
N GLU A 240 3.58 19.60 -3.93
CA GLU A 240 3.35 18.49 -4.86
C GLU A 240 3.23 18.95 -6.31
N THR A 241 2.48 20.02 -6.55
CA THR A 241 2.30 20.56 -7.90
C THR A 241 3.62 21.11 -8.47
N MET A 242 4.44 21.75 -7.63
CA MET A 242 5.77 22.22 -8.03
C MET A 242 6.69 21.03 -8.35
N PHE A 243 6.68 20.01 -7.48
CA PHE A 243 7.47 18.81 -7.65
C PHE A 243 7.08 18.03 -8.92
N ASP A 244 5.79 17.80 -9.17
CA ASP A 244 5.29 17.14 -10.38
C ASP A 244 5.71 17.89 -11.65
N LYS A 245 5.68 19.23 -11.63
CA LYS A 245 6.17 20.04 -12.75
C LYS A 245 7.68 19.86 -12.98
N ILE A 246 8.47 19.87 -11.91
CA ILE A 246 9.93 19.64 -11.98
C ILE A 246 10.21 18.26 -12.57
N LEU A 247 9.55 17.21 -12.05
CA LEU A 247 9.67 15.85 -12.59
C LEU A 247 9.31 15.79 -14.08
N GLY A 248 8.22 16.46 -14.48
CA GLY A 248 7.79 16.48 -15.87
C GLY A 248 8.79 17.18 -16.80
N SER A 249 9.46 18.23 -16.31
CA SER A 249 10.49 18.98 -17.05
C SER A 249 11.81 18.23 -17.18
N PHE A 250 12.16 17.40 -16.21
CA PHE A 250 13.42 16.63 -16.19
C PHE A 250 13.21 15.13 -16.37
N SER A 251 12.10 14.71 -16.98
CA SER A 251 11.75 13.30 -17.10
C SER A 251 12.81 12.50 -17.85
N ASP A 252 13.37 13.11 -18.90
CA ASP A 252 14.29 12.44 -19.82
C ASP A 252 15.65 12.24 -19.13
N GLU A 253 16.14 13.26 -18.40
CA GLU A 253 17.36 13.18 -17.58
C GLU A 253 17.22 12.24 -16.39
N LEU A 254 16.00 12.05 -15.89
CA LEU A 254 15.68 11.09 -14.84
C LEU A 254 15.52 9.67 -15.37
N GLY A 255 15.47 9.47 -16.69
CA GLY A 255 15.23 8.16 -17.33
C GLY A 255 13.76 7.72 -17.31
N ILE A 256 12.83 8.63 -17.05
CA ILE A 256 11.40 8.37 -16.98
C ILE A 256 10.80 8.46 -18.40
N SER A 257 10.49 7.31 -18.99
CA SER A 257 9.93 7.20 -20.34
C SER A 257 8.94 6.04 -20.48
N ASP A 258 8.27 5.97 -21.63
CA ASP A 258 7.33 4.90 -22.01
C ASP A 258 8.02 3.53 -22.18
N LYS A 259 9.35 3.53 -22.28
CA LYS A 259 10.17 2.32 -22.45
C LYS A 259 10.88 1.88 -21.17
N ILE A 260 10.58 2.50 -20.03
CA ILE A 260 11.24 2.16 -18.76
C ILE A 260 11.01 0.68 -18.42
N SER A 261 12.11 -0.05 -18.26
CA SER A 261 12.07 -1.44 -17.80
C SER A 261 11.72 -1.51 -16.32
N SER A 262 11.25 -2.67 -15.86
CA SER A 262 10.99 -2.91 -14.44
C SER A 262 12.23 -2.67 -13.58
N GLN A 263 13.41 -3.10 -14.04
CA GLN A 263 14.67 -2.87 -13.32
C GLN A 263 15.04 -1.38 -13.22
N GLU A 264 14.88 -0.62 -14.31
CA GLU A 264 15.13 0.82 -14.28
C GLU A 264 14.13 1.55 -13.38
N TYR A 265 12.87 1.12 -13.39
CA TYR A 265 11.83 1.67 -12.51
C TYR A 265 12.15 1.43 -11.03
N LEU A 266 12.67 0.26 -10.67
CA LEU A 266 13.12 -0.03 -9.30
C LEU A 266 14.25 0.89 -8.83
N GLY A 267 15.06 1.41 -9.76
CA GLY A 267 16.07 2.43 -9.46
C GLY A 267 15.50 3.81 -9.10
N LEU A 268 14.22 4.07 -9.38
CA LEU A 268 13.57 5.36 -9.10
C LEU A 268 13.06 5.42 -7.67
N ASP A 269 13.84 5.97 -6.75
CA ASP A 269 13.41 6.30 -5.39
C ASP A 269 13.57 7.79 -5.05
N ASP A 270 13.08 8.21 -3.88
CA ASP A 270 13.12 9.61 -3.45
C ASP A 270 14.55 10.17 -3.47
N GLY A 271 15.52 9.36 -3.05
CA GLY A 271 16.93 9.73 -2.93
C GLY A 271 17.58 9.91 -4.30
N TYR A 272 17.33 9.00 -5.22
CA TYR A 272 17.78 9.09 -6.62
C TYR A 272 17.29 10.39 -7.26
N VAL A 273 15.98 10.66 -7.20
CA VAL A 273 15.37 11.85 -7.81
C VAL A 273 15.98 13.13 -7.23
N TRP A 274 16.11 13.23 -5.90
CA TRP A 274 16.75 14.40 -5.27
C TRP A 274 18.21 14.56 -5.65
N SER A 275 18.98 13.49 -5.67
CA SER A 275 20.39 13.53 -6.06
C SER A 275 20.56 14.03 -7.49
N LYS A 276 19.74 13.51 -8.41
CA LYS A 276 19.81 13.87 -9.83
C LYS A 276 19.39 15.32 -10.08
N LEU A 277 18.28 15.78 -9.48
CA LEU A 277 17.85 17.17 -9.60
C LEU A 277 18.89 18.16 -9.06
N ARG A 278 19.57 17.83 -7.95
CA ARG A 278 20.67 18.67 -7.42
C ARG A 278 21.87 18.76 -8.36
N GLN A 279 22.14 17.73 -9.15
CA GLN A 279 23.20 17.79 -10.17
C GLN A 279 22.79 18.70 -11.32
N LEU A 280 21.55 18.59 -11.79
CA LEU A 280 21.00 19.39 -12.88
C LEU A 280 20.88 20.88 -12.54
N CYS A 281 20.67 21.24 -11.27
CA CYS A 281 20.66 22.65 -10.85
C CYS A 281 22.06 23.31 -10.82
N LYS A 282 23.15 22.55 -10.93
CA LYS A 282 24.53 23.09 -10.91
C LYS A 282 25.06 23.40 -12.31
N THR A 283 24.35 23.00 -13.35
CA THR A 283 24.63 23.27 -14.77
C THR A 283 23.76 24.39 -15.27
#